data_AF-A0A960PHW4-F1
#
_entry.id   AF-A0A960PHW4-F1
#
_cell.length_a   1.000
_cell.length_b   1.000
_cell.length_c   1.000
_cell.angle_alpha   90.00
_cell.angle_beta   90.00
_cell.angle_gamma   90.00
#
_symmetry.space_group_name_H-M   'P 1'
#
loop_
_entity.id
_entity.type
_entity.pdbx_description
1 polymer ?
#
loop_
_entity_poly.entity_id
_entity_poly.type
_entity_poly.pdbx_seq_one_letter_code
_entity_poly.pdbx_strand_id
1 'polypeptide(L)'
;MVLFAKRKATKITRKGQRAEGTIVGIKVSHTTDSDGSGGRTHIAFAVDVEAPQPFTASVDQYLEPLSMVRLGMRFPLSHLGDNIVLHENEWGIRPHANVRTRGAVARGISHDLEWSNRAISKAFPAHVTIVDARLAEHALSTGISVRLRAEGPGFEPFEVEQKHPGAPFYAEHLNNIGATLPGWARPNKSDGILIDWISATLAHPGVGEPPGDVAAMFNNLLADTHTGQAISFREAAQLLRDRSTGPQ
;
A
#
# COMPACT_ATOMS: atom_id res chain seq x y z
N MET A 1 -2.92 -24.70 7.74
CA MET A 1 -2.76 -24.39 9.17
C MET A 1 -3.41 -23.04 9.52
N VAL A 2 -4.75 -22.93 9.55
CA VAL A 2 -5.49 -21.64 9.70
C VAL A 2 -6.49 -21.63 10.88
N LEU A 3 -6.86 -22.79 11.43
CA LEU A 3 -7.89 -22.89 12.47
C LEU A 3 -7.50 -22.30 13.84
N PHE A 4 -6.21 -22.27 14.19
CA PHE A 4 -5.75 -21.81 15.51
C PHE A 4 -5.76 -20.27 15.66
N ALA A 5 -5.56 -19.54 14.57
CA ALA A 5 -5.54 -18.08 14.52
C ALA A 5 -6.92 -17.46 14.78
N LYS A 6 -7.96 -17.96 14.07
CA LYS A 6 -9.35 -17.49 14.23
C LYS A 6 -9.87 -17.65 15.67
N ARG A 7 -9.54 -18.77 16.34
CA ARG A 7 -9.95 -19.02 17.73
C ARG A 7 -9.33 -18.02 18.72
N LYS A 8 -8.16 -17.46 18.43
CA LYS A 8 -7.52 -16.44 19.27
C LYS A 8 -8.21 -15.08 19.12
N ALA A 9 -8.51 -14.65 17.88
CA ALA A 9 -9.18 -13.36 17.63
C ALA A 9 -10.53 -13.27 18.36
N THR A 10 -11.43 -14.24 18.17
CA THR A 10 -12.73 -14.28 18.85
C THR A 10 -12.60 -14.32 20.39
N LYS A 11 -11.57 -15.01 20.90
CA LYS A 11 -11.30 -15.03 22.34
C LYS A 11 -10.88 -13.65 22.85
N ILE A 12 -10.00 -12.94 22.14
CA ILE A 12 -9.55 -11.60 22.51
C ILE A 12 -10.72 -10.61 22.42
N THR A 13 -11.52 -10.63 21.35
CA THR A 13 -12.69 -9.75 21.23
C THR A 13 -13.72 -9.98 22.34
N ARG A 14 -13.91 -11.23 22.80
CA ARG A 14 -14.90 -11.57 23.83
C ARG A 14 -14.40 -11.37 25.26
N LYS A 15 -13.12 -11.66 25.54
CA LYS A 15 -12.55 -11.68 26.90
C LYS A 15 -11.50 -10.59 27.16
N GLY A 16 -11.09 -9.87 26.12
CA GLY A 16 -10.07 -8.84 26.21
C GLY A 16 -10.62 -7.54 26.77
N GLN A 17 -9.70 -6.73 27.29
CA GLN A 17 -9.98 -5.36 27.71
C GLN A 17 -10.04 -4.45 26.47
N ARG A 18 -10.94 -3.46 26.49
CA ARG A 18 -11.04 -2.44 25.44
C ARG A 18 -9.99 -1.36 25.70
N ALA A 19 -9.33 -0.92 24.65
CA ALA A 19 -8.35 0.16 24.67
C ALA A 19 -8.33 0.86 23.32
N GLU A 20 -7.57 1.95 23.24
CA GLU A 20 -7.17 2.58 21.98
C GLU A 20 -5.72 2.19 21.67
N GLY A 21 -5.34 2.30 20.41
CA GLY A 21 -3.94 2.19 20.03
C GLY A 21 -3.60 2.98 18.78
N THR A 22 -2.32 3.27 18.61
CA THR A 22 -1.80 4.05 17.48
C THR A 22 -0.85 3.20 16.66
N ILE A 23 -1.03 3.17 15.32
CA ILE A 23 -0.09 2.51 14.42
C ILE A 23 1.24 3.28 14.47
N VAL A 24 2.28 2.63 15.00
CA VAL A 24 3.63 3.20 15.11
C VAL A 24 4.64 2.50 14.22
N GLY A 25 4.22 1.46 13.50
CA GLY A 25 5.04 0.87 12.46
C GLY A 25 4.25 0.08 11.44
N ILE A 26 4.78 0.03 10.22
CA ILE A 26 4.21 -0.69 9.07
C ILE A 26 5.33 -1.53 8.47
N LYS A 27 5.10 -2.83 8.38
CA LYS A 27 5.99 -3.76 7.68
C LYS A 27 5.28 -4.32 6.47
N VAL A 28 5.91 -4.18 5.30
CA VAL A 28 5.48 -4.79 4.05
C VAL A 28 6.58 -5.75 3.60
N SER A 29 6.25 -7.04 3.51
CA SER A 29 7.17 -8.06 3.03
C SER A 29 6.56 -8.89 1.91
N HIS A 30 7.39 -9.32 0.97
CA HIS A 30 6.99 -10.20 -0.11
C HIS A 30 7.55 -11.58 0.13
N THR A 31 6.69 -12.59 0.20
CA THR A 31 7.12 -13.99 0.20
C THR A 31 6.81 -14.60 -1.15
N THR A 32 7.84 -15.09 -1.82
CA THR A 32 7.66 -15.94 -3.00
C THR A 32 7.35 -17.36 -2.53
N ASP A 33 6.28 -17.95 -3.03
CA ASP A 33 6.01 -19.37 -2.80
C ASP A 33 7.17 -20.20 -3.41
N SER A 34 7.52 -21.32 -2.77
CA SER A 34 8.68 -22.14 -3.11
C SER A 34 8.65 -22.75 -4.51
N ASP A 35 7.47 -22.76 -5.15
CA ASP A 35 7.25 -23.25 -6.50
C ASP A 35 7.27 -22.13 -7.57
N GLY A 36 7.52 -20.87 -7.17
CA GLY A 36 7.54 -19.72 -8.06
C GLY A 36 6.18 -19.31 -8.62
N SER A 37 5.08 -19.94 -8.17
CA SER A 37 3.74 -19.76 -8.75
C SER A 37 2.99 -18.53 -8.25
N GLY A 38 3.48 -17.86 -7.21
CA GLY A 38 2.89 -16.63 -6.71
C GLY A 38 3.68 -16.00 -5.57
N GLY A 39 3.79 -14.67 -5.60
CA GLY A 39 4.23 -13.89 -4.46
C GLY A 39 3.02 -13.46 -3.62
N ARG A 40 3.12 -13.54 -2.30
CA ARG A 40 2.15 -12.92 -1.38
C ARG A 40 2.78 -11.72 -0.70
N THR A 41 2.09 -10.59 -0.77
CA THR A 41 2.39 -9.42 0.06
C THR A 41 1.83 -9.66 1.46
N HIS A 42 2.70 -9.58 2.45
CA HIS A 42 2.37 -9.63 3.87
C HIS A 42 2.49 -8.24 4.45
N ILE A 43 1.46 -7.82 5.17
CA ILE A 43 1.40 -6.52 5.84
C ILE A 43 1.19 -6.77 7.32
N ALA A 44 2.05 -6.18 8.15
CA ALA A 44 1.94 -6.24 9.60
C ALA A 44 2.16 -4.84 10.18
N PHE A 45 1.55 -4.59 11.34
CA PHE A 45 1.57 -3.31 12.00
C PHE A 45 2.19 -3.43 13.39
N ALA A 46 2.96 -2.43 13.82
CA ALA A 46 3.26 -2.20 15.23
C ALA A 46 2.27 -1.18 15.76
N VAL A 47 1.67 -1.46 16.91
CA VAL A 47 0.63 -0.63 17.53
C VAL A 47 1.03 -0.37 18.98
N ASP A 48 1.14 0.91 19.34
CA ASP A 48 1.26 1.32 20.74
C ASP A 48 -0.13 1.29 21.36
N VAL A 49 -0.30 0.51 22.43
CA VAL A 49 -1.58 0.26 23.10
C VAL A 49 -1.71 1.15 24.33
N GLU A 50 -2.79 1.93 24.38
CA GLU A 50 -3.16 2.79 25.50
C GLU A 50 -3.92 1.98 26.57
N ALA A 51 -3.17 1.19 27.35
CA ALA A 51 -3.68 0.42 28.48
C ALA A 51 -3.11 0.96 29.81
N PRO A 52 -3.65 0.58 30.99
CA PRO A 52 -3.10 1.00 32.29
C PRO A 52 -1.59 0.73 32.43
N GLN A 53 -1.10 -0.31 31.75
CA GLN A 53 0.32 -0.54 31.49
C GLN A 53 0.52 -0.50 29.96
N PRO A 54 1.05 0.60 29.40
CA PRO A 54 1.26 0.73 27.96
C PRO A 54 2.27 -0.30 27.44
N PHE A 55 2.02 -0.80 26.23
CA PHE A 55 2.92 -1.73 25.54
C PHE A 55 2.79 -1.60 24.02
N THR A 56 3.79 -2.07 23.29
CA THR A 56 3.76 -2.14 21.82
C THR A 56 3.45 -3.58 21.40
N ALA A 57 2.43 -3.76 20.57
CA ALA A 57 2.04 -5.05 20.02
C ALA A 57 2.28 -5.11 18.51
N SER A 58 2.58 -6.30 18.00
CA SER A 58 2.61 -6.56 16.56
C SER A 58 1.32 -7.26 16.14
N VAL A 59 0.68 -6.76 15.08
CA VAL A 59 -0.57 -7.30 14.56
C VAL A 59 -0.48 -7.55 13.06
N ASP A 60 -0.77 -8.78 12.64
CA ASP A 60 -0.91 -9.18 11.23
C ASP A 60 -2.41 -9.41 10.99
N GLN A 61 -3.11 -8.28 10.86
CA GLN A 61 -4.54 -8.19 10.58
C GLN A 61 -4.71 -7.33 9.35
N TYR A 62 -5.33 -7.87 8.31
CA TYR A 62 -5.60 -7.12 7.09
C TYR A 62 -6.72 -6.09 7.35
N LEU A 63 -6.53 -4.86 6.85
CA LEU A 63 -7.39 -3.71 7.08
C LEU A 63 -7.94 -3.20 5.74
N GLU A 64 -9.25 -3.04 5.61
CA GLU A 64 -9.88 -2.50 4.39
C GLU A 64 -10.55 -1.15 4.63
N PRO A 65 -10.40 -0.17 3.74
CA PRO A 65 -9.48 -0.16 2.60
C PRO A 65 -8.02 0.05 3.05
N LEU A 66 -7.09 -0.80 2.58
CA LEU A 66 -5.65 -0.69 2.91
C LEU A 66 -5.07 0.66 2.51
N SER A 67 -5.53 1.21 1.39
CA SER A 67 -5.14 2.50 0.83
C SER A 67 -5.36 3.69 1.76
N MET A 68 -6.11 3.53 2.85
CA MET A 68 -6.33 4.57 3.85
C MET A 68 -5.51 4.38 5.12
N VAL A 69 -4.80 3.26 5.28
CA VAL A 69 -4.03 2.96 6.49
C VAL A 69 -2.72 3.76 6.51
N ARG A 70 -2.44 4.43 7.63
CA ARG A 70 -1.28 5.33 7.79
C ARG A 70 -0.54 5.12 9.10
N LEU A 71 0.73 5.56 9.12
CA LEU A 71 1.49 5.71 10.35
C LEU A 71 0.86 6.82 11.20
N GLY A 72 0.76 6.62 12.51
CA GLY A 72 0.10 7.55 13.44
C GLY A 72 -1.42 7.42 13.51
N MET A 73 -2.04 6.53 12.71
CA MET A 73 -3.48 6.33 12.74
C MET A 73 -3.94 5.61 14.02
N ARG A 74 -5.02 6.11 14.63
CA ARG A 74 -5.63 5.52 15.84
C ARG A 74 -6.66 4.46 15.49
N PHE A 75 -6.73 3.43 16.32
CA PHE A 75 -7.69 2.34 16.21
C PHE A 75 -8.25 1.97 17.58
N PRO A 76 -9.58 1.83 17.69
CA PRO A 76 -10.17 1.10 18.80
C PRO A 76 -9.70 -0.35 18.72
N LEU A 77 -9.33 -0.93 19.86
CA LEU A 77 -8.81 -2.30 19.93
C LEU A 77 -9.30 -3.06 21.15
N SER A 78 -9.09 -4.39 21.13
CA SER A 78 -9.19 -5.24 22.31
C SER A 78 -7.88 -5.95 22.54
N HIS A 79 -7.45 -6.05 23.79
CA HIS A 79 -6.22 -6.76 24.15
C HIS A 79 -6.43 -7.81 25.26
N LEU A 80 -5.65 -8.89 25.20
CA LEU A 80 -5.60 -9.95 26.22
C LEU A 80 -4.14 -10.38 26.40
N GLY A 81 -3.51 -9.88 27.46
CA GLY A 81 -2.05 -9.85 27.55
C GLY A 81 -1.48 -9.01 26.40
N ASP A 82 -0.43 -9.52 25.75
CA ASP A 82 0.25 -8.83 24.65
C ASP A 82 -0.43 -9.04 23.28
N ASN A 83 -1.56 -9.75 23.24
CA ASN A 83 -2.27 -10.01 21.99
C ASN A 83 -3.37 -8.96 21.80
N ILE A 84 -3.40 -8.34 20.62
CA ILE A 84 -4.40 -7.33 20.26
C ILE A 84 -5.24 -7.76 19.06
N VAL A 85 -6.43 -7.18 18.96
CA VAL A 85 -7.31 -7.21 17.79
C VAL A 85 -7.78 -5.79 17.54
N LEU A 86 -7.51 -5.26 16.35
CA LEU A 86 -8.03 -3.97 15.93
C LEU A 86 -9.51 -4.13 15.59
N HIS A 87 -10.29 -3.07 15.80
CA HIS A 87 -11.69 -2.95 15.39
C HIS A 87 -11.83 -1.91 14.28
N GLU A 88 -13.04 -1.82 13.72
CA GLU A 88 -13.38 -0.73 12.81
C GLU A 88 -13.19 0.62 13.50
N ASN A 89 -12.54 1.56 12.81
CA ASN A 89 -12.33 2.91 13.32
C ASN A 89 -13.37 3.89 12.72
N GLU A 90 -13.27 5.17 13.11
CA GLU A 90 -14.15 6.24 12.63
C GLU A 90 -14.09 6.46 11.10
N TRP A 91 -13.00 6.03 10.45
CA TRP A 91 -12.79 6.12 9.01
C TRP A 91 -13.40 4.95 8.22
N GLY A 92 -14.13 4.06 8.90
CA GLY A 92 -14.72 2.87 8.29
C GLY A 92 -13.68 1.81 7.88
N ILE A 93 -12.44 1.92 8.37
CA ILE A 93 -11.38 0.96 8.07
C ILE A 93 -11.63 -0.31 8.89
N ARG A 94 -11.97 -1.39 8.20
CA ARG A 94 -12.43 -2.64 8.79
C ARG A 94 -11.34 -3.69 8.84
N PRO A 95 -11.14 -4.32 9.98
CA PRO A 95 -10.28 -5.49 10.08
C PRO A 95 -10.96 -6.73 9.50
N HIS A 96 -10.19 -7.57 8.82
CA HIS A 96 -10.61 -8.93 8.50
C HIS A 96 -10.60 -9.83 9.74
N ALA A 97 -11.47 -10.84 9.74
CA ALA A 97 -11.64 -11.78 10.85
C ALA A 97 -10.41 -12.68 11.11
N ASN A 98 -9.40 -12.62 10.24
CA ASN A 98 -8.17 -13.41 10.37
C ASN A 98 -7.09 -12.56 11.05
N VAL A 99 -6.75 -12.91 12.27
CA VAL A 99 -5.61 -12.32 12.99
C VAL A 99 -4.47 -13.33 13.00
N ARG A 100 -3.31 -12.92 12.51
CA ARG A 100 -2.06 -13.66 12.63
C ARG A 100 -1.13 -12.92 13.58
N THR A 101 -0.25 -13.65 14.23
CA THR A 101 0.85 -13.10 15.03
C THR A 101 2.13 -13.59 14.37
N ARG A 102 2.93 -12.68 13.80
CA ARG A 102 4.13 -13.05 13.05
C ARG A 102 5.24 -12.03 13.26
N GLY A 103 6.24 -12.41 14.05
CA GLY A 103 7.44 -11.60 14.29
C GLY A 103 7.18 -10.27 14.99
N ALA A 104 8.24 -9.66 15.53
CA ALA A 104 8.16 -8.28 16.00
C ALA A 104 8.18 -7.33 14.81
N VAL A 105 7.24 -6.40 14.76
CA VAL A 105 7.26 -5.24 13.85
C VAL A 105 7.91 -4.09 14.60
N ALA A 106 8.94 -3.51 13.99
CA ALA A 106 9.61 -2.33 14.55
C ALA A 106 8.76 -1.07 14.32
N ARG A 107 9.04 -0.02 15.11
CA ARG A 107 8.51 1.33 14.83
C ARG A 107 9.07 1.85 13.49
N GLY A 108 8.29 2.67 12.80
CA GLY A 108 8.60 3.18 11.46
C GLY A 108 8.13 2.27 10.32
N ILE A 109 8.59 2.53 9.10
CA ILE A 109 8.17 1.80 7.91
C ILE A 109 9.32 0.92 7.42
N SER A 110 9.04 -0.36 7.20
CA SER A 110 9.95 -1.33 6.60
C SER A 110 9.26 -1.94 5.39
N HIS A 111 9.87 -1.79 4.21
CA HIS A 111 9.35 -2.33 2.96
C HIS A 111 10.45 -3.15 2.29
N ASP A 112 10.29 -4.48 2.30
CA ASP A 112 11.27 -5.42 1.76
C ASP A 112 11.19 -5.47 0.22
N LEU A 113 11.59 -4.38 -0.44
CA LEU A 113 11.79 -4.34 -1.88
C LEU A 113 13.29 -4.50 -2.17
N GLU A 114 13.77 -5.75 -2.27
CA GLU A 114 15.18 -6.06 -2.56
C GLU A 114 15.73 -5.31 -3.80
N TRP A 115 14.87 -5.00 -4.77
CA TRP A 115 15.23 -4.28 -5.98
C TRP A 115 15.61 -2.81 -5.72
N SER A 116 15.02 -2.17 -4.71
CA SER A 116 15.26 -0.77 -4.36
C SER A 116 16.68 -0.54 -3.83
N ASN A 117 17.18 -1.44 -2.97
CA ASN A 117 18.51 -1.30 -2.35
C ASN A 117 19.66 -1.35 -3.37
N ARG A 118 19.58 -2.26 -4.37
CA ARG A 118 20.60 -2.31 -5.44
C ARG A 118 20.52 -1.10 -6.36
N ALA A 119 19.30 -0.62 -6.59
CA ALA A 119 19.03 0.53 -7.41
C ALA A 119 19.62 1.84 -6.85
N ILE A 120 19.47 2.03 -5.54
CA ILE A 120 19.89 3.26 -4.83
C ILE A 120 21.41 3.42 -4.81
N SER A 121 22.18 2.33 -4.71
CA SER A 121 23.66 2.40 -4.60
C SER A 121 24.37 3.07 -5.78
N LYS A 122 23.71 3.21 -6.93
CA LYS A 122 24.23 3.85 -8.15
C LYS A 122 23.43 5.10 -8.54
N ALA A 123 22.61 5.62 -7.65
CA ALA A 123 21.70 6.74 -7.90
C ALA A 123 22.14 8.00 -7.16
N PHE A 124 21.76 9.15 -7.70
CA PHE A 124 21.94 10.45 -7.06
C PHE A 124 20.70 10.79 -6.24
N PRO A 125 20.83 11.35 -5.03
CA PRO A 125 19.69 11.95 -4.34
C PRO A 125 19.00 13.01 -5.21
N ALA A 126 17.67 13.00 -5.24
CA ALA A 126 16.89 13.88 -6.10
C ALA A 126 15.59 14.32 -5.42
N HIS A 127 15.08 15.47 -5.86
CA HIS A 127 13.69 15.86 -5.74
C HIS A 127 12.94 15.35 -6.96
N VAL A 128 11.94 14.51 -6.73
CA VAL A 128 11.13 13.87 -7.78
C VAL A 128 9.76 14.51 -7.80
N THR A 129 9.39 15.11 -8.92
CA THR A 129 8.07 15.70 -9.13
C THR A 129 7.21 14.80 -10.00
N ILE A 130 5.97 14.53 -9.56
CA ILE A 130 4.96 13.87 -10.37
C ILE A 130 4.40 14.91 -11.33
N VAL A 131 4.75 14.84 -12.62
CA VAL A 131 4.41 15.88 -13.60
C VAL A 131 3.02 15.67 -14.19
N ASP A 132 2.71 14.41 -14.49
CA ASP A 132 1.50 14.04 -15.24
C ASP A 132 1.17 12.57 -14.96
N ALA A 133 -0.11 12.22 -15.07
CA ALA A 133 -0.57 10.83 -15.00
C ALA A 133 -1.69 10.62 -16.01
N ARG A 134 -1.56 9.57 -16.82
CA ARG A 134 -2.52 9.25 -17.88
C ARG A 134 -2.90 7.79 -17.89
N LEU A 135 -4.15 7.55 -18.28
CA LEU A 135 -4.58 6.22 -18.66
C LEU A 135 -3.80 5.81 -19.92
N ALA A 136 -3.15 4.66 -19.86
CA ALA A 136 -2.44 4.07 -20.97
C ALA A 136 -3.13 2.76 -21.35
N GLU A 137 -3.62 2.71 -22.59
CA GLU A 137 -4.10 1.48 -23.19
C GLU A 137 -2.91 0.69 -23.75
N HIS A 138 -2.84 -0.57 -23.37
CA HIS A 138 -1.92 -1.55 -23.90
C HIS A 138 -2.74 -2.69 -24.48
N ALA A 139 -2.21 -3.38 -25.50
CA ALA A 139 -2.96 -4.30 -26.35
C ALA A 139 -3.88 -5.29 -25.60
N LEU A 140 -3.55 -5.68 -24.37
CA LEU A 140 -4.35 -6.57 -23.52
C LEU A 140 -4.60 -6.03 -22.09
N SER A 141 -4.26 -4.77 -21.79
CA SER A 141 -4.46 -4.19 -20.46
C SER A 141 -4.58 -2.67 -20.49
N THR A 142 -5.36 -2.11 -19.58
CA THR A 142 -5.37 -0.68 -19.29
C THR A 142 -4.58 -0.46 -18.00
N GLY A 143 -3.71 0.56 -17.99
CA GLY A 143 -2.91 0.90 -16.82
C GLY A 143 -2.76 2.41 -16.66
N ILE A 144 -2.05 2.83 -15.62
CA ILE A 144 -1.64 4.22 -15.46
C ILE A 144 -0.16 4.34 -15.80
N SER A 145 0.13 5.32 -16.64
CA SER A 145 1.47 5.79 -16.93
C SER A 145 1.68 7.13 -16.23
N VAL A 146 2.76 7.24 -15.46
CA VAL A 146 3.08 8.44 -14.68
C VAL A 146 4.37 9.04 -15.24
N ARG A 147 4.36 10.35 -15.49
CA ARG A 147 5.56 11.09 -15.86
C ARG A 147 6.18 11.70 -14.62
N LEU A 148 7.45 11.37 -14.39
CA LEU A 148 8.24 11.85 -13.26
C LEU A 148 9.34 12.76 -13.80
N ARG A 149 9.62 13.84 -13.07
CA ARG A 149 10.77 14.72 -13.30
C ARG A 149 11.70 14.65 -12.10
N ALA A 150 13.00 14.46 -12.34
CA ALA A 150 14.01 14.46 -11.29
C ALA A 150 14.90 15.69 -11.40
N GLU A 151 15.18 16.31 -10.26
CA GLU A 151 16.11 17.42 -10.10
C GLU A 151 17.02 17.17 -8.89
N GLY A 152 18.31 17.45 -9.02
CA GLY A 152 19.25 17.23 -7.93
C GLY A 152 20.71 17.51 -8.32
N PRO A 153 21.63 17.49 -7.35
CA PRO A 153 23.03 17.70 -7.62
C PRO A 153 23.64 16.53 -8.40
N GLY A 154 24.51 16.84 -9.37
CA GLY A 154 25.31 15.85 -10.10
C GLY A 154 24.69 15.35 -11.41
N PHE A 155 23.56 15.91 -11.85
CA PHE A 155 22.95 15.62 -13.15
C PHE A 155 22.04 16.76 -13.63
N GLU A 156 21.81 16.85 -14.94
CA GLU A 156 20.83 17.77 -15.52
C GLU A 156 19.40 17.24 -15.30
N PRO A 157 18.41 18.10 -14.99
CA PRO A 157 17.01 17.70 -14.87
C PRO A 157 16.52 16.88 -16.06
N PHE A 158 15.83 15.78 -15.79
CA PHE A 158 15.27 14.91 -16.83
C PHE A 158 13.93 14.32 -16.42
N GLU A 159 13.15 13.91 -17.42
CA GLU A 159 11.84 13.29 -17.22
C GLU A 159 11.84 11.84 -17.71
N VAL A 160 11.07 11.01 -17.01
CA VAL A 160 10.86 9.62 -17.35
C VAL A 160 9.37 9.31 -17.26
N GLU A 161 8.85 8.61 -18.26
CA GLU A 161 7.54 8.00 -18.19
C GLU A 161 7.64 6.57 -17.64
N GLN A 162 6.94 6.29 -16.54
CA GLN A 162 6.93 5.00 -15.86
C GLN A 162 5.55 4.37 -15.90
N LYS A 163 5.52 3.07 -16.23
CA LYS A 163 4.31 2.25 -16.17
C LYS A 163 4.15 1.71 -14.76
N HIS A 164 2.97 1.88 -14.18
CA HIS A 164 2.61 1.32 -12.87
C HIS A 164 3.53 1.69 -11.66
N PRO A 165 4.03 2.93 -11.49
CA PRO A 165 4.80 3.27 -10.29
C PRO A 165 3.88 3.62 -9.10
N GLY A 166 2.78 2.87 -8.92
CA GLY A 166 1.80 3.16 -7.89
C GLY A 166 2.47 3.27 -6.52
N ALA A 167 2.12 4.32 -5.77
CA ALA A 167 2.57 4.47 -4.40
C ALA A 167 2.16 3.23 -3.58
N PRO A 168 3.00 2.75 -2.65
CA PRO A 168 2.56 1.74 -1.70
C PRO A 168 1.39 2.28 -0.87
N PHE A 169 0.51 1.40 -0.38
CA PHE A 169 -0.75 1.79 0.27
C PHE A 169 -0.59 2.84 1.38
N TYR A 170 0.52 2.81 2.12
CA TYR A 170 0.81 3.73 3.22
C TYR A 170 1.19 5.14 2.77
N ALA A 171 1.50 5.32 1.48
CA ALA A 171 1.95 6.57 0.88
C ALA A 171 1.00 7.07 -0.21
N GLU A 172 -0.16 6.44 -0.41
CA GLU A 172 -1.08 6.77 -1.51
C GLU A 172 -1.56 8.22 -1.48
N HIS A 173 -1.70 8.84 -0.31
CA HIS A 173 -2.08 10.26 -0.17
C HIS A 173 -1.03 11.23 -0.75
N LEU A 174 0.22 10.80 -0.89
CA LEU A 174 1.31 11.62 -1.45
C LEU A 174 1.34 11.61 -2.98
N ASN A 175 0.57 10.72 -3.61
CA ASN A 175 0.64 10.45 -5.04
C ASN A 175 -0.21 11.43 -5.86
N ASN A 176 0.09 12.73 -5.75
CA ASN A 176 -0.61 13.83 -6.43
C ASN A 176 0.21 14.41 -7.57
N ILE A 177 -0.46 14.87 -8.62
CA ILE A 177 0.20 15.62 -9.69
C ILE A 177 0.71 16.96 -9.11
N GLY A 178 1.94 17.33 -9.44
CA GLY A 178 2.65 18.49 -8.90
C GLY A 178 3.35 18.23 -7.57
N ALA A 179 3.16 17.07 -6.93
CA ALA A 179 3.87 16.75 -5.69
C ALA A 179 5.37 16.55 -5.96
N THR A 180 6.20 17.24 -5.17
CA THR A 180 7.65 17.06 -5.16
C THR A 180 8.06 16.27 -3.92
N LEU A 181 8.64 15.10 -4.12
CA LEU A 181 8.95 14.12 -3.09
C LEU A 181 10.45 13.79 -3.07
N PRO A 182 11.01 13.35 -1.93
CA PRO A 182 12.36 12.82 -1.91
C PRO A 182 12.47 11.57 -2.78
N GLY A 183 13.63 11.36 -3.39
CA GLY A 183 13.87 10.20 -4.22
C GLY A 183 15.31 10.10 -4.72
N TRP A 184 15.47 9.30 -5.77
CA TRP A 184 16.75 9.02 -6.39
C TRP A 184 16.65 9.03 -7.91
N ALA A 185 17.73 9.45 -8.56
CA ALA A 185 17.80 9.58 -10.01
C ALA A 185 19.01 8.85 -10.59
N ARG A 186 18.82 8.21 -11.75
CA ARG A 186 19.83 7.53 -12.56
C ARG A 186 19.68 7.98 -14.02
N PRO A 187 20.34 9.08 -14.42
CA PRO A 187 20.15 9.70 -15.74
C PRO A 187 20.36 8.74 -16.92
N ASN A 188 21.18 7.71 -16.75
CA ASN A 188 21.52 6.73 -17.80
C ASN A 188 20.56 5.53 -17.87
N LYS A 189 19.36 5.63 -17.27
CA LYS A 189 18.37 4.54 -17.22
C LYS A 189 16.99 5.04 -17.60
N SER A 190 16.30 4.26 -18.44
CA SER A 190 14.93 4.54 -18.90
C SER A 190 13.88 4.49 -17.79
N ASP A 191 14.18 3.86 -16.66
CA ASP A 191 13.39 3.80 -15.42
C ASP A 191 14.17 4.46 -14.27
N GLY A 192 15.00 5.45 -14.59
CA GLY A 192 16.03 5.96 -13.71
C GLY A 192 15.55 6.75 -12.49
N ILE A 193 14.27 7.09 -12.40
CA ILE A 193 13.71 7.90 -11.31
C ILE A 193 13.01 7.01 -10.30
N LEU A 194 13.28 7.16 -9.01
CA LEU A 194 12.63 6.41 -7.94
C LEU A 194 12.19 7.36 -6.84
N ILE A 195 10.94 7.24 -6.39
CA ILE A 195 10.43 7.99 -5.24
C ILE A 195 10.77 7.25 -3.95
N ASP A 196 11.31 7.96 -2.96
CA ASP A 196 11.51 7.44 -1.61
C ASP A 196 10.21 7.61 -0.80
N TRP A 197 9.28 6.69 -1.03
CA TRP A 197 7.98 6.68 -0.36
C TRP A 197 8.10 6.56 1.16
N ILE A 198 9.15 5.90 1.67
CA ILE A 198 9.35 5.73 3.11
C ILE A 198 9.69 7.08 3.74
N SER A 199 10.73 7.75 3.24
CA SER A 199 11.12 9.06 3.76
C SER A 199 10.00 10.09 3.59
N ALA A 200 9.30 10.06 2.45
CA ALA A 200 8.17 10.94 2.20
C ALA A 200 7.02 10.71 3.21
N THR A 201 6.66 9.46 3.48
CA THR A 201 5.58 9.12 4.44
C THR A 201 5.98 9.42 5.88
N LEU A 202 7.24 9.21 6.26
CA LEU A 202 7.72 9.56 7.59
C LEU A 202 7.66 11.08 7.83
N ALA A 203 7.94 11.88 6.80
CA ALA A 203 7.79 13.34 6.86
C ALA A 203 6.32 13.77 6.86
N HIS A 204 5.47 13.09 6.09
CA HIS A 204 4.05 13.41 5.91
C HIS A 204 3.17 12.15 6.00
N PRO A 205 2.73 11.73 7.20
CA PRO A 205 2.00 10.48 7.37
C PRO A 205 0.58 10.43 6.82
N GLY A 206 -0.08 11.57 6.56
CA GLY A 206 -1.37 11.63 5.85
C GLY A 206 -2.58 10.99 6.55
N VAL A 207 -2.61 10.96 7.89
CA VAL A 207 -3.74 10.37 8.64
C VAL A 207 -5.04 11.09 8.30
N GLY A 208 -6.01 10.36 7.75
CA GLY A 208 -7.31 10.90 7.34
C GLY A 208 -7.32 11.56 5.96
N GLU A 209 -6.18 11.58 5.26
CA GLU A 209 -6.12 12.09 3.90
C GLU A 209 -6.56 11.02 2.89
N PRO A 210 -7.36 11.39 1.87
CA PRO A 210 -7.73 10.47 0.81
C PRO A 210 -6.49 10.05 0.00
N PRO A 211 -6.58 8.95 -0.79
CA PRO A 211 -5.58 8.67 -1.81
C PRO A 211 -5.41 9.87 -2.76
N GLY A 212 -4.17 10.13 -3.16
CA GLY A 212 -3.86 11.23 -4.07
C GLY A 212 -4.42 11.00 -5.48
N ASP A 213 -4.41 12.05 -6.30
CA ASP A 213 -5.05 12.08 -7.62
C ASP A 213 -4.72 10.86 -8.49
N VAL A 214 -3.44 10.48 -8.55
CA VAL A 214 -2.98 9.35 -9.37
C VAL A 214 -3.49 8.02 -8.82
N ALA A 215 -3.49 7.86 -7.49
CA ALA A 215 -4.02 6.68 -6.82
C ALA A 215 -5.54 6.57 -6.96
N ALA A 216 -6.25 7.71 -6.85
CA ALA A 216 -7.69 7.80 -7.06
C ALA A 216 -8.06 7.39 -8.50
N MET A 217 -7.33 7.87 -9.51
CA MET A 217 -7.50 7.43 -10.90
C MET A 217 -7.32 5.91 -11.05
N PHE A 218 -6.34 5.32 -10.36
CA PHE A 218 -6.09 3.88 -10.42
C PHE A 218 -7.24 3.08 -9.79
N ASN A 219 -7.69 3.51 -8.61
CA ASN A 219 -8.78 2.87 -7.90
C ASN A 219 -10.09 2.98 -8.69
N ASN A 220 -10.34 4.12 -9.33
CA ASN A 220 -11.48 4.28 -10.23
C ASN A 220 -11.38 3.36 -11.46
N LEU A 221 -10.20 3.20 -12.06
CA LEU A 221 -10.00 2.25 -13.16
C LEU A 221 -10.32 0.80 -12.72
N LEU A 222 -9.86 0.40 -11.53
CA LEU A 222 -10.16 -0.92 -10.96
C LEU A 222 -11.65 -1.08 -10.62
N ALA A 223 -12.30 -0.01 -10.15
CA ALA A 223 -13.73 0.00 -9.86
C ALA A 223 -14.59 0.02 -11.13
N ASP A 224 -14.17 0.70 -12.20
CA ASP A 224 -14.89 0.72 -13.48
C ASP A 224 -14.72 -0.57 -14.27
N THR A 225 -13.64 -1.33 -14.02
CA THR A 225 -13.54 -2.73 -14.47
C THR A 225 -14.37 -3.70 -13.63
N HIS A 226 -14.88 -3.24 -12.49
CA HIS A 226 -15.73 -3.99 -11.57
C HIS A 226 -16.93 -3.16 -11.13
N THR A 227 -17.92 -3.00 -12.03
CA THR A 227 -19.24 -2.48 -11.65
C THR A 227 -19.93 -3.42 -10.64
N GLY A 228 -19.52 -3.37 -9.38
CA GLY A 228 -20.26 -3.80 -8.19
C GLY A 228 -20.81 -5.23 -8.11
N GLN A 229 -20.59 -6.09 -9.10
CA GLN A 229 -20.98 -7.50 -9.11
C GLN A 229 -19.86 -8.34 -9.71
N ALA A 230 -19.52 -9.44 -9.04
CA ALA A 230 -18.57 -10.41 -9.54
C ALA A 230 -19.14 -11.09 -10.79
N ILE A 231 -18.72 -10.63 -11.96
CA ILE A 231 -18.93 -11.33 -13.23
C ILE A 231 -17.80 -12.34 -13.45
N SER A 232 -18.19 -13.53 -13.91
CA SER A 232 -17.29 -14.63 -14.21
C SER A 232 -16.39 -14.31 -15.42
N PHE A 233 -15.22 -14.95 -15.49
CA PHE A 233 -14.29 -14.82 -16.62
C PHE A 233 -14.95 -15.09 -18.00
N ARG A 234 -16.02 -15.90 -18.02
CA ARG A 234 -16.80 -16.22 -19.21
C ARG A 234 -17.66 -15.04 -19.70
N GLU A 235 -18.16 -14.21 -18.79
CA GLU A 235 -18.97 -13.01 -19.09
C GLU A 235 -18.09 -11.85 -19.58
N ALA A 236 -16.89 -11.70 -19.01
CA ALA A 236 -15.89 -10.74 -19.50
C ALA A 236 -15.47 -11.04 -20.95
N ALA A 237 -15.30 -12.31 -21.30
CA ALA A 237 -14.98 -12.74 -22.66
C ALA A 237 -16.16 -12.65 -23.65
N GLN A 238 -17.39 -12.47 -23.18
CA GLN A 238 -18.58 -12.27 -24.01
C GLN A 238 -18.75 -10.78 -24.36
N LEU A 239 -18.59 -9.89 -23.37
CA LEU A 239 -18.66 -8.43 -23.56
C LEU A 239 -17.59 -7.89 -24.52
N LEU A 240 -16.39 -8.48 -24.51
CA LEU A 240 -15.33 -8.15 -25.46
C LEU A 240 -15.64 -8.62 -26.89
N ARG A 241 -16.39 -9.72 -27.05
CA ARG A 241 -16.86 -10.20 -28.37
C ARG A 241 -17.97 -9.32 -28.92
N ASP A 242 -18.92 -8.93 -28.08
CA ASP A 242 -20.07 -8.12 -28.51
C ASP A 242 -19.65 -6.68 -28.88
N ARG A 243 -18.58 -6.15 -28.27
CA ARG A 243 -17.94 -4.87 -28.68
C ARG A 243 -17.15 -4.96 -29.99
N SER A 244 -16.67 -6.14 -30.37
CA SER A 244 -15.98 -6.35 -31.66
C SER A 244 -16.95 -6.52 -32.84
N THR A 245 -18.25 -6.64 -32.55
CA THR A 245 -19.33 -6.64 -33.53
C THR A 245 -20.24 -5.42 -33.32
N GLY A 246 -19.72 -4.22 -33.61
CA GLY A 246 -20.58 -3.06 -33.86
C GLY A 246 -21.41 -3.27 -35.14
N PRO A 247 -22.58 -2.61 -35.26
CA PRO A 247 -23.56 -2.89 -36.30
C PRO A 247 -22.98 -2.60 -37.70
N GLN A 248 -23.36 -3.45 -38.67
CA GLN A 248 -23.08 -3.23 -40.10
C GLN A 248 -23.64 -1.89 -40.58
#